data_AF-A0A1P8QXU1-F1
#
_entry.id   AF-A0A1P8QXU1-F1
#
_cell.length_a   1.000
_cell.length_b   1.000
_cell.length_c   1.000
_cell.angle_alpha   90.00
_cell.angle_beta   90.00
_cell.angle_gamma   90.00
#
_symmetry.space_group_name_H-M   'P 1'
#
loop_
_entity.id
_entity.type
_entity.pdbx_description
1 polymer ?
#
loop_
_entity_poly.entity_id
_entity_poly.type
_entity_poly.pdbx_seq_one_letter_code
_entity_poly.pdbx_strand_id
1 'polypeptide(L)'
;MERKGHLRADDGRAGGGTRRENDRDDRRNIPQSPSNGDQHGRQKGGRGRLIGRTKGGMNTKLHAICDSQGRPIDLFVTAGQVSDYIGARALLSGLPNVKWLLGDRGYDADWFREALQDKGIRACIPGRKKRKTAIKYDKRRYKRRNRIEIMFGRLKDWRRVATRYDRCPKVFLSAIALAALVIYWL
;
A
#
# COMPACT_ATOMS: atom_id res chain seq x y z
N MET A 1 20.32 62.66 -20.29
CA MET A 1 21.49 63.05 -21.12
C MET A 1 22.46 61.89 -21.12
N GLU A 2 23.09 61.55 -22.25
CA GLU A 2 23.88 60.32 -22.42
C GLU A 2 25.38 60.46 -22.10
N ARG A 3 26.02 59.31 -21.81
CA ARG A 3 27.34 58.78 -22.31
C ARG A 3 28.16 58.08 -21.21
N LYS A 4 29.17 57.22 -21.47
CA LYS A 4 29.42 56.11 -22.43
C LYS A 4 30.83 55.52 -22.12
N GLY A 5 31.06 54.20 -22.22
CA GLY A 5 32.36 53.52 -21.97
C GLY A 5 32.13 52.08 -21.47
N HIS A 6 32.66 50.94 -21.97
CA HIS A 6 33.92 50.55 -22.66
C HIS A 6 35.16 50.63 -21.72
N LEU A 7 36.02 49.61 -21.54
CA LEU A 7 36.38 48.44 -22.37
C LEU A 7 36.72 47.12 -21.59
N ARG A 8 37.00 46.06 -22.36
CA ARG A 8 37.74 44.79 -22.07
C ARG A 8 39.11 45.01 -21.36
N ALA A 9 39.85 44.03 -20.81
CA ALA A 9 39.67 42.65 -20.28
C ALA A 9 41.06 42.23 -19.65
N ASP A 10 41.58 41.00 -19.49
CA ASP A 10 41.22 39.59 -19.78
C ASP A 10 42.12 38.62 -18.94
N ASP A 11 42.21 37.32 -19.30
CA ASP A 11 43.28 36.31 -18.96
C ASP A 11 43.36 35.61 -17.57
N GLY A 12 43.85 34.35 -17.60
CA GLY A 12 44.23 33.55 -16.41
C GLY A 12 44.14 32.01 -16.55
N ARG A 13 45.26 31.32 -16.84
CA ARG A 13 45.30 29.84 -16.99
C ARG A 13 46.58 29.17 -16.45
N ALA A 14 46.43 27.94 -15.97
CA ALA A 14 47.44 26.92 -15.61
C ALA A 14 48.14 27.07 -14.24
N GLY A 15 48.53 25.97 -13.56
CA GLY A 15 48.25 24.56 -13.86
C GLY A 15 48.98 23.54 -12.97
N GLY A 16 48.66 22.26 -13.15
CA GLY A 16 49.33 21.10 -12.52
C GLY A 16 48.75 20.67 -11.15
N GLY A 17 48.71 19.38 -10.76
CA GLY A 17 48.79 18.15 -11.58
C GLY A 17 49.55 16.98 -10.95
N THR A 18 48.84 15.97 -10.44
CA THR A 18 49.36 14.61 -10.15
C THR A 18 48.24 13.56 -10.22
N ARG A 19 48.54 12.27 -10.02
CA ARG A 19 47.82 11.15 -10.66
C ARG A 19 47.88 9.87 -9.82
N ARG A 20 46.85 9.00 -9.97
CA ARG A 20 46.72 7.63 -9.38
C ARG A 20 46.32 7.63 -7.88
N GLU A 21 45.80 6.53 -7.32
CA GLU A 21 45.56 5.19 -7.89
C GLU A 21 44.17 4.61 -7.51
N ASN A 22 43.90 3.37 -7.94
CA ASN A 22 42.59 2.72 -7.88
C ASN A 22 42.08 2.48 -6.46
N ASP A 23 40.76 2.51 -6.30
CA ASP A 23 40.07 1.53 -5.46
C ASP A 23 38.95 0.86 -6.27
N ARG A 24 38.63 -0.41 -5.98
CA ARG A 24 37.77 -1.26 -6.83
C ARG A 24 36.55 -1.75 -6.06
N ASP A 25 35.34 -1.48 -6.56
CA ASP A 25 34.13 -2.13 -6.07
C ASP A 25 33.25 -2.60 -7.26
N ASP A 26 33.07 -3.91 -7.39
CA ASP A 26 32.66 -4.55 -8.64
C ASP A 26 31.13 -4.65 -8.75
N ARG A 27 30.52 -3.71 -9.50
CA ARG A 27 29.08 -3.70 -9.79
C ARG A 27 28.74 -3.90 -11.26
N ARG A 28 29.28 -4.96 -11.87
CA ARG A 28 28.82 -5.48 -13.17
C ARG A 28 27.43 -6.11 -13.06
N ASN A 29 26.39 -5.26 -13.07
CA ASN A 29 25.01 -5.70 -13.32
C ASN A 29 24.88 -6.25 -14.75
N ILE A 30 24.84 -7.57 -14.89
CA ILE A 30 24.51 -8.24 -16.16
C ILE A 30 22.99 -8.36 -16.27
N PRO A 31 22.31 -7.73 -17.24
CA PRO A 31 20.89 -7.94 -17.47
C PRO A 31 20.70 -9.28 -18.20
N GLN A 32 20.47 -10.36 -17.43
CA GLN A 32 20.02 -11.63 -18.01
C GLN A 32 18.57 -11.50 -18.49
N SER A 33 18.40 -11.12 -19.76
CA SER A 33 17.15 -11.29 -20.50
C SER A 33 16.85 -12.79 -20.62
N PRO A 34 15.68 -13.29 -20.16
CA PRO A 34 15.28 -14.66 -20.45
C PRO A 34 14.99 -14.79 -21.96
N SER A 35 15.47 -15.88 -22.56
CA SER A 35 15.19 -16.21 -23.95
C SER A 35 13.72 -16.56 -24.18
N ASN A 36 13.25 -16.36 -25.42
CA ASN A 36 11.96 -16.91 -25.85
C ASN A 36 12.01 -18.44 -25.76
N GLY A 37 11.00 -19.04 -25.13
CA GLY A 37 10.86 -20.47 -24.93
C GLY A 37 9.38 -20.84 -24.79
N ASP A 38 9.02 -22.03 -25.24
CA ASP A 38 7.70 -22.32 -25.81
C ASP A 38 6.45 -22.16 -24.93
N GLN A 39 5.33 -21.96 -25.62
CA GLN A 39 4.00 -22.03 -25.01
C GLN A 39 3.62 -23.48 -24.73
N HIS A 40 3.59 -23.91 -23.46
CA HIS A 40 2.86 -25.11 -23.06
C HIS A 40 1.99 -24.85 -21.83
N GLY A 41 0.69 -25.13 -21.98
CA GLY A 41 -0.33 -24.72 -21.03
C GLY A 41 -0.29 -25.51 -19.72
N ARG A 42 -0.23 -24.80 -18.59
CA ARG A 42 -0.50 -25.40 -17.26
C ARG A 42 -1.37 -24.47 -16.42
N GLN A 43 -2.69 -24.63 -16.55
CA GLN A 43 -3.67 -23.98 -15.68
C GLN A 43 -3.47 -24.48 -14.24
N LYS A 44 -2.66 -23.76 -13.45
CA LYS A 44 -2.55 -24.03 -12.01
C LYS A 44 -3.80 -23.50 -11.31
N GLY A 45 -4.79 -24.39 -11.14
CA GLY A 45 -6.00 -24.15 -10.36
C GLY A 45 -5.68 -23.75 -8.92
N GLY A 46 -5.68 -22.43 -8.68
CA GLY A 46 -5.39 -21.85 -7.38
C GLY A 46 -5.33 -20.33 -7.48
N ARG A 47 -5.83 -19.64 -6.44
CA ARG A 47 -5.63 -18.19 -6.31
C ARG A 47 -4.11 -17.94 -6.36
N GLY A 48 -3.66 -17.12 -7.31
CA GLY A 48 -2.23 -16.88 -7.58
C GLY A 48 -1.49 -16.28 -6.37
N ARG A 49 -0.23 -15.89 -6.52
CA ARG A 49 0.63 -15.45 -5.40
C ARG A 49 0.09 -14.27 -4.55
N LEU A 50 -0.99 -13.62 -4.99
CA LEU A 50 -1.56 -12.38 -4.48
C LEU A 50 -0.53 -11.26 -4.37
N ILE A 51 0.39 -11.24 -5.33
CA ILE A 51 1.32 -10.15 -5.62
C ILE A 51 0.97 -9.70 -7.04
N GLY A 52 0.88 -8.39 -7.28
CA GLY A 52 0.58 -7.84 -8.60
C GLY A 52 1.25 -6.49 -8.83
N ARG A 53 1.26 -6.06 -10.09
CA ARG A 53 2.05 -4.92 -10.55
C ARG A 53 1.28 -3.61 -10.38
N THR A 54 1.91 -2.65 -9.70
CA THR A 54 1.41 -1.28 -9.53
C THR A 54 2.48 -0.27 -9.96
N LYS A 55 2.18 1.03 -9.93
CA LYS A 55 3.17 2.09 -10.24
C LYS A 55 4.40 2.07 -9.33
N GLY A 56 4.28 1.55 -8.10
CA GLY A 56 5.38 1.36 -7.15
C GLY A 56 6.00 -0.05 -7.18
N GLY A 57 5.82 -0.80 -8.28
CA GLY A 57 6.33 -2.18 -8.40
C GLY A 57 5.35 -3.26 -7.96
N MET A 58 5.89 -4.43 -7.61
CA MET A 58 5.13 -5.63 -7.28
C MET A 58 4.74 -5.66 -5.79
N ASN A 59 3.44 -5.65 -5.49
CA ASN A 59 2.96 -5.58 -4.11
C ASN A 59 1.65 -6.37 -3.87
N THR A 60 1.29 -6.44 -2.59
CA THR A 60 0.12 -7.12 -2.02
C THR A 60 -0.65 -6.10 -1.19
N LYS A 61 -1.97 -6.13 -1.23
CA LYS A 61 -2.85 -5.37 -0.32
C LYS A 61 -3.31 -6.26 0.83
N LEU A 62 -3.37 -5.68 2.02
CA LEU A 62 -4.05 -6.25 3.18
C LEU A 62 -5.24 -5.34 3.49
N HIS A 63 -6.43 -5.90 3.45
CA HIS A 63 -7.66 -5.30 3.93
C HIS A 63 -7.94 -5.89 5.32
N ALA A 64 -8.52 -5.10 6.23
CA ALA A 64 -8.77 -5.53 7.60
C ALA A 64 -10.03 -4.88 8.18
N ILE A 65 -10.67 -5.59 9.10
CA ILE A 65 -11.60 -5.03 10.08
C ILE A 65 -10.84 -4.97 11.42
N CYS A 66 -10.97 -3.87 12.17
CA CYS A 66 -10.49 -3.77 13.55
C CYS A 66 -11.61 -3.34 14.50
N ASP A 67 -11.44 -3.63 15.79
CA ASP A 67 -12.32 -3.14 16.85
C ASP A 67 -12.08 -1.66 17.18
N SER A 68 -12.78 -1.16 18.21
CA SER A 68 -12.66 0.23 18.68
C SER A 68 -11.33 0.56 19.37
N GLN A 69 -10.55 -0.45 19.77
CA GLN A 69 -9.22 -0.31 20.36
C GLN A 69 -8.11 -0.39 19.30
N GLY A 70 -8.40 -0.94 18.12
CA GLY A 70 -7.45 -1.17 17.04
C GLY A 70 -6.93 -2.61 16.97
N ARG A 71 -7.61 -3.57 17.60
CA ARG A 71 -7.30 -5.01 17.50
C ARG A 71 -7.94 -5.58 16.24
N PRO A 72 -7.23 -6.35 15.39
CA PRO A 72 -7.79 -6.92 14.18
C PRO A 72 -8.84 -7.99 14.49
N ILE A 73 -9.93 -8.01 13.71
CA ILE A 73 -11.03 -8.98 13.78
C ILE A 73 -10.99 -9.89 12.55
N ASP A 74 -10.79 -9.32 11.36
CA ASP A 74 -10.75 -10.03 10.07
C ASP A 74 -9.65 -9.43 9.18
N LEU A 75 -9.01 -10.27 8.36
CA LEU A 75 -7.80 -9.98 7.59
C LEU A 75 -7.88 -10.65 6.21
N PHE A 76 -8.05 -9.84 5.16
CA PHE A 76 -8.19 -10.33 3.78
C PHE A 76 -7.08 -9.78 2.86
N VAL A 77 -6.39 -10.70 2.17
CA VAL A 77 -5.24 -10.39 1.31
C VAL A 77 -5.63 -10.39 -0.17
N THR A 78 -5.16 -9.40 -0.94
CA THR A 78 -5.34 -9.31 -2.40
C THR A 78 -4.04 -8.91 -3.11
N ALA A 79 -3.95 -9.16 -4.42
CA ALA A 79 -2.86 -8.59 -5.23
C ALA A 79 -2.98 -7.06 -5.28
N GLY A 80 -1.89 -6.31 -5.20
CA GLY A 80 -1.97 -4.87 -4.86
C GLY A 80 -2.62 -3.95 -5.91
N GLN A 81 -2.83 -4.43 -7.14
CA GLN A 81 -3.61 -3.73 -8.18
C GLN A 81 -5.13 -3.92 -8.03
N VAL A 82 -5.59 -4.81 -7.14
CA VAL A 82 -7.01 -5.08 -6.91
C VAL A 82 -7.69 -3.86 -6.25
N SER A 83 -8.92 -3.56 -6.69
CA SER A 83 -9.73 -2.47 -6.13
C SER A 83 -10.15 -2.76 -4.69
N ASP A 84 -10.17 -1.74 -3.84
CA ASP A 84 -10.56 -1.83 -2.43
C ASP A 84 -12.02 -2.30 -2.27
N TYR A 85 -12.85 -2.13 -3.31
CA TYR A 85 -14.19 -2.71 -3.41
C TYR A 85 -14.21 -4.24 -3.24
N ILE A 86 -13.18 -4.95 -3.73
CA ILE A 86 -13.08 -6.40 -3.58
C ILE A 86 -12.75 -6.77 -2.13
N GLY A 87 -11.92 -5.95 -1.45
CA GLY A 87 -11.67 -6.08 -0.01
C GLY A 87 -12.92 -5.84 0.82
N ALA A 88 -13.66 -4.75 0.57
CA ALA A 88 -14.94 -4.48 1.21
C ALA A 88 -15.94 -5.63 1.01
N ARG A 89 -16.08 -6.16 -0.21
CA ARG A 89 -17.00 -7.26 -0.51
C ARG A 89 -16.59 -8.57 0.19
N ALA A 90 -15.30 -8.84 0.34
CA ALA A 90 -14.81 -10.02 1.06
C ALA A 90 -15.01 -9.93 2.58
N LEU A 91 -14.88 -8.73 3.15
CA LEU A 91 -15.03 -8.46 4.59
C LEU A 91 -16.49 -8.21 5.02
N LEU A 92 -17.40 -7.91 4.09
CA LEU A 92 -18.81 -7.57 4.34
C LEU A 92 -19.58 -8.64 5.13
N SER A 93 -19.29 -9.92 4.89
CA SER A 93 -19.88 -11.04 5.63
C SER A 93 -19.34 -11.14 7.06
N GLY A 94 -18.03 -10.90 7.26
CA GLY A 94 -17.34 -10.93 8.56
C GLY A 94 -17.55 -9.70 9.45
N LEU A 95 -18.32 -8.70 9.01
CA LEU A 95 -18.62 -7.51 9.82
C LEU A 95 -19.42 -7.88 11.10
N PRO A 96 -18.91 -7.55 12.31
CA PRO A 96 -19.66 -7.70 13.54
C PRO A 96 -20.85 -6.74 13.58
N ASN A 97 -21.86 -7.05 14.40
CA ASN A 97 -23.00 -6.16 14.64
C ASN A 97 -22.54 -4.88 15.39
N VAL A 98 -22.39 -3.78 14.66
CA VAL A 98 -21.89 -2.50 15.19
C VAL A 98 -22.70 -1.32 14.69
N LYS A 99 -23.00 -0.35 15.58
CA LYS A 99 -23.80 0.84 15.22
C LYS A 99 -23.13 1.74 14.18
N TRP A 100 -21.82 1.61 13.95
CA TRP A 100 -21.03 2.42 13.02
C TRP A 100 -19.85 1.63 12.44
N LEU A 101 -19.63 1.71 11.12
CA LEU A 101 -18.37 1.31 10.48
C LEU A 101 -17.61 2.56 10.04
N LEU A 102 -16.31 2.61 10.36
CA LEU A 102 -15.39 3.66 9.90
C LEU A 102 -14.53 3.07 8.79
N GLY A 103 -14.46 3.73 7.64
CA GLY A 103 -13.71 3.22 6.48
C GLY A 103 -13.14 4.33 5.61
N ASP A 104 -12.03 4.03 4.94
CA ASP A 104 -11.37 4.95 4.02
C ASP A 104 -12.21 5.30 2.79
N ARG A 105 -11.91 6.46 2.19
CA ARG A 105 -12.47 6.92 0.90
C ARG A 105 -12.36 5.88 -0.23
N GLY A 106 -11.38 4.96 -0.14
CA GLY A 106 -11.27 3.82 -1.06
C GLY A 106 -12.51 2.93 -1.07
N TYR A 107 -13.18 2.78 0.07
CA TYR A 107 -14.39 1.96 0.25
C TYR A 107 -15.70 2.73 0.03
N ASP A 108 -15.67 4.00 -0.41
CA ASP A 108 -16.88 4.74 -0.79
C ASP A 108 -17.49 4.17 -2.08
N ALA A 109 -18.51 3.32 -1.92
CA ALA A 109 -19.34 2.74 -2.98
C ALA A 109 -20.79 2.62 -2.51
N ASP A 110 -21.73 2.63 -3.45
CA ASP A 110 -23.16 2.74 -3.16
C ASP A 110 -23.71 1.40 -2.65
N TRP A 111 -23.48 0.31 -3.40
CA TRP A 111 -23.73 -1.08 -2.96
C TRP A 111 -23.13 -1.41 -1.59
N PHE A 112 -22.02 -0.77 -1.20
CA PHE A 112 -21.40 -1.01 0.12
C PHE A 112 -22.08 -0.20 1.23
N ARG A 113 -22.62 0.97 0.92
CA ARG A 113 -23.44 1.77 1.85
C ARG A 113 -24.80 1.15 2.06
N GLU A 114 -25.42 0.66 0.99
CA GLU A 114 -26.66 -0.12 0.98
C GLU A 114 -26.48 -1.38 1.83
N ALA A 115 -25.54 -2.26 1.50
CA ALA A 115 -25.31 -3.49 2.27
C ALA A 115 -24.85 -3.29 3.73
N LEU A 116 -24.36 -2.09 4.10
CA LEU A 116 -24.15 -1.70 5.49
C LEU A 116 -25.46 -1.28 6.15
N GLN A 117 -26.29 -0.50 5.48
CA GLN A 117 -27.62 -0.10 5.93
C GLN A 117 -28.55 -1.30 6.13
N ASP A 118 -28.51 -2.29 5.24
CA ASP A 118 -29.26 -3.56 5.35
C ASP A 118 -28.84 -4.36 6.60
N LYS A 119 -27.57 -4.25 7.01
CA LYS A 119 -27.03 -4.80 8.27
C LYS A 119 -27.28 -3.92 9.50
N GLY A 120 -27.96 -2.77 9.35
CA GLY A 120 -28.18 -1.78 10.42
C GLY A 120 -26.93 -0.94 10.78
N ILE A 121 -25.86 -1.03 10.00
CA ILE A 121 -24.54 -0.43 10.28
C ILE A 121 -24.43 0.94 9.61
N ARG A 122 -24.19 2.00 10.40
CA ARG A 122 -24.05 3.36 9.84
C ARG A 122 -22.66 3.60 9.26
N ALA A 123 -22.58 3.86 7.95
CA ALA A 123 -21.32 4.06 7.24
C ALA A 123 -20.69 5.45 7.48
N CYS A 124 -19.70 5.54 8.37
CA CYS A 124 -18.84 6.72 8.58
C CYS A 124 -17.67 6.75 7.59
N ILE A 125 -17.99 6.76 6.29
CA ILE A 125 -17.04 6.76 5.17
C ILE A 125 -17.11 8.12 4.44
N PRO A 126 -15.97 8.82 4.19
CA PRO A 126 -15.96 10.09 3.48
C PRO A 126 -16.08 9.89 1.97
N GLY A 127 -16.93 10.70 1.33
CA GLY A 127 -17.16 10.64 -0.12
C GLY A 127 -15.89 10.81 -0.98
N ARG A 128 -15.88 10.14 -2.14
CA ARG A 128 -14.86 10.31 -3.20
C ARG A 128 -14.93 11.69 -3.84
N LYS A 129 -13.78 12.27 -4.21
CA LYS A 129 -13.67 13.62 -4.80
C LYS A 129 -14.49 13.82 -6.09
N LYS A 130 -14.77 12.75 -6.85
CA LYS A 130 -15.53 12.78 -8.12
C LYS A 130 -17.03 12.44 -7.96
N ARG A 131 -17.54 12.33 -6.73
CA ARG A 131 -18.93 11.95 -6.48
C ARG A 131 -19.86 13.14 -6.71
N LYS A 132 -20.94 12.97 -7.50
CA LYS A 132 -21.93 14.02 -7.79
C LYS A 132 -22.56 14.60 -6.50
N THR A 133 -23.02 13.72 -5.61
CA THR A 133 -23.64 14.10 -4.34
C THR A 133 -22.62 14.09 -3.20
N ALA A 134 -22.43 15.23 -2.54
CA ALA A 134 -21.54 15.34 -1.38
C ALA A 134 -22.14 14.63 -0.15
N ILE A 135 -21.37 13.71 0.44
CA ILE A 135 -21.79 12.95 1.63
C ILE A 135 -21.35 13.67 2.90
N LYS A 136 -22.32 14.00 3.76
CA LYS A 136 -22.07 14.40 5.15
C LYS A 136 -21.60 13.19 5.95
N TYR A 137 -20.44 13.28 6.60
CA TYR A 137 -19.90 12.25 7.50
C TYR A 137 -19.36 12.92 8.76
N ASP A 138 -19.38 12.20 9.88
CA ASP A 138 -18.91 12.72 11.16
C ASP A 138 -17.37 12.74 11.21
N LYS A 139 -16.79 13.95 11.13
CA LYS A 139 -15.34 14.19 11.22
C LYS A 139 -14.76 13.79 12.60
N ARG A 140 -15.50 13.95 13.70
CA ARG A 140 -15.06 13.60 15.07
C ARG A 140 -15.01 12.09 15.26
N ARG A 141 -15.99 11.34 14.71
CA ARG A 141 -15.92 9.88 14.61
C ARG A 141 -14.79 9.45 13.68
N TYR A 142 -14.68 10.02 12.48
CA TYR A 142 -13.67 9.65 11.48
C TYR A 142 -12.22 9.76 12.00
N LYS A 143 -11.91 10.72 12.88
CA LYS A 143 -10.58 10.80 13.56
C LYS A 143 -10.17 9.49 14.26
N ARG A 144 -11.12 8.64 14.68
CA ARG A 144 -10.82 7.33 15.30
C ARG A 144 -10.23 6.30 14.33
N ARG A 145 -10.26 6.54 13.01
CA ARG A 145 -9.58 5.70 12.00
C ARG A 145 -8.08 5.56 12.28
N ASN A 146 -7.45 6.51 12.97
CA ASN A 146 -6.07 6.41 13.44
C ASN A 146 -5.76 5.07 14.17
N ARG A 147 -6.76 4.42 14.81
CA ARG A 147 -6.58 3.09 15.40
C ARG A 147 -6.21 2.00 14.38
N ILE A 148 -6.82 1.98 13.19
CA ILE A 148 -6.46 1.00 12.14
C ILE A 148 -5.12 1.35 11.47
N GLU A 149 -4.75 2.64 11.47
CA GLU A 149 -3.44 3.08 10.94
C GLU A 149 -2.29 2.72 11.88
N ILE A 150 -2.48 2.91 13.19
CA ILE A 150 -1.57 2.36 14.23
C ILE A 150 -1.47 0.84 14.11
N MET A 151 -2.58 0.14 13.82
CA MET A 151 -2.59 -1.31 13.63
C MET A 151 -1.78 -1.76 12.41
N PHE A 152 -1.96 -1.10 11.25
CA PHE A 152 -1.12 -1.35 10.08
C PHE A 152 0.33 -0.89 10.26
N GLY A 153 0.61 0.01 11.22
CA GLY A 153 1.95 0.36 11.68
C GLY A 153 2.59 -0.81 12.43
N ARG A 154 2.00 -1.22 13.56
CA ARG A 154 2.51 -2.32 14.40
C ARG A 154 2.71 -3.63 13.64
N LEU A 155 1.78 -3.97 12.73
CA LEU A 155 1.92 -5.15 11.87
C LEU A 155 3.13 -5.07 10.89
N LYS A 156 3.67 -3.88 10.61
CA LYS A 156 4.83 -3.67 9.74
C LYS A 156 6.17 -3.57 10.49
N ASP A 157 6.15 -3.31 11.80
CA ASP A 157 7.36 -3.41 12.63
C ASP A 157 7.98 -4.82 12.52
N TRP A 158 7.13 -5.83 12.30
CA TRP A 158 7.53 -7.17 11.89
C TRP A 158 8.06 -7.17 10.44
N ARG A 159 9.39 -7.09 10.29
CA ARG A 159 10.13 -7.05 9.00
C ARG A 159 9.61 -8.03 7.95
N ARG A 160 9.23 -9.26 8.32
CA ARG A 160 8.67 -10.29 7.43
C ARG A 160 7.34 -9.88 6.78
N VAL A 161 6.50 -9.18 7.53
CA VAL A 161 5.22 -8.65 7.04
C VAL A 161 5.46 -7.46 6.11
N ALA A 162 6.27 -6.47 6.54
CA ALA A 162 6.54 -5.27 5.76
C ALA A 162 7.25 -5.55 4.42
N THR A 163 8.24 -6.44 4.40
CA THR A 163 9.03 -6.77 3.19
C THR A 163 8.40 -7.84 2.30
N ARG A 164 7.26 -8.44 2.73
CA ARG A 164 6.48 -9.40 1.94
C ARG A 164 7.27 -10.66 1.53
N TYR A 165 8.23 -11.14 2.33
CA TYR A 165 9.11 -12.28 2.00
C TYR A 165 8.38 -13.54 1.46
N ASP A 166 7.22 -13.89 2.02
CA ASP A 166 6.51 -15.14 1.71
C ASP A 166 5.84 -15.17 0.32
N ARG A 167 6.49 -15.77 -0.69
CA ARG A 167 5.95 -15.92 -2.06
C ARG A 167 4.62 -16.74 -2.17
N CYS A 168 4.08 -17.22 -1.04
CA CYS A 168 2.78 -17.88 -0.91
C CYS A 168 1.81 -17.00 -0.10
N PRO A 169 0.56 -16.75 -0.56
CA PRO A 169 -0.39 -15.91 0.15
C PRO A 169 -0.90 -16.52 1.46
N LYS A 170 -0.99 -17.86 1.56
CA LYS A 170 -1.39 -18.55 2.79
C LYS A 170 -0.38 -18.29 3.92
N VAL A 171 0.89 -18.58 3.66
CA VAL A 171 1.99 -18.40 4.64
C VAL A 171 2.12 -16.94 5.07
N PHE A 172 1.92 -15.99 4.14
CA PHE A 172 1.88 -14.56 4.47
C PHE A 172 0.74 -14.19 5.41
N LEU A 173 -0.49 -14.67 5.14
CA LEU A 173 -1.63 -14.43 6.02
C LEU A 173 -1.42 -15.08 7.40
N SER A 174 -0.84 -16.27 7.47
CA SER A 174 -0.43 -16.90 8.73
C SER A 174 0.62 -16.07 9.49
N ALA A 175 1.61 -15.50 8.80
CA ALA A 175 2.61 -14.63 9.43
C ALA A 175 2.02 -13.31 9.94
N ILE A 176 1.05 -12.72 9.23
CA ILE A 176 0.30 -11.55 9.71
C ILE A 176 -0.57 -11.92 10.90
N ALA A 177 -1.26 -13.07 10.87
CA ALA A 177 -2.12 -13.52 11.95
C ALA A 177 -1.34 -13.82 13.24
N LEU A 178 -0.14 -14.40 13.12
CA LEU A 178 0.78 -14.62 14.24
C LEU A 178 1.29 -13.27 14.80
N ALA A 179 1.74 -12.34 13.95
CA ALA A 179 2.13 -11.00 14.40
C ALA A 179 0.96 -10.28 15.08
N ALA A 180 -0.25 -10.36 14.52
CA ALA A 180 -1.47 -9.81 15.12
C ALA A 180 -1.78 -10.42 16.49
N LEU A 181 -1.66 -11.73 16.65
CA LEU A 181 -1.86 -12.43 17.92
C LEU A 181 -0.88 -11.90 18.99
N VAL A 182 0.41 -11.85 18.66
CA VAL A 182 1.48 -11.43 19.57
C VAL A 182 1.42 -9.92 19.91
N ILE A 183 0.93 -9.06 19.00
CA ILE A 183 0.86 -7.60 19.22
C ILE A 183 -0.35 -7.17 20.08
N TYR A 184 -1.41 -7.97 20.13
CA TYR A 184 -2.72 -7.57 20.65
C TYR A 184 -3.31 -8.44 21.76
N TRP A 185 -2.79 -9.64 21.96
CA TRP A 185 -3.32 -10.64 22.88
C TRP A 185 -2.25 -11.32 23.75
N LEU A 186 -1.00 -10.86 23.66
CA LEU A 186 0.12 -11.13 24.58
C LEU A 186 0.68 -9.78 25.06
#